data_AF-A0A1Y2FV00-F1
#
_entry.id   AF-A0A1Y2FV00-F1
#
_cell.length_a   1.000
_cell.length_b   1.000
_cell.length_c   1.000
_cell.angle_alpha   90.00
_cell.angle_beta   90.00
_cell.angle_gamma   90.00
#
_symmetry.space_group_name_H-M   'P 1'
#
loop_
_entity.id
_entity.type
_entity.pdbx_description
1 polymer ?
#
loop_
_entity_poly.entity_id
_entity_poly.type
_entity_poly.pdbx_seq_one_letter_code
_entity_poly.pdbx_strand_id
1 'polypeptide(L)'
;RFLFLQDADFSAALLTTGNLTSNALPNYQIWVNPSRGAVANNIDASIQESLQASYCGITRAKAQVTLANADRSMTTRGGNQPKEQFYVHDLQPSTFYDAYITLRNNLTEGGTIWPVQQFRTRDDTTCQIIYNLAFCNEIAYSVPSNSTLYNPVALGTYYDNRALAYFQNFSNTMQQYACNVSDDAKYSLVSTCDDCKAAYKDWLCAVTIPRCADTTNPASFLTLRNQSRSPLLDRDLHPGVYKEVLPCGDLPRNVARTCPAFIQFWLPSNKTVFDATYGQRSNNATISCNAPGVDFWVAGASMQRVN
;
A
#
# COMPACT_ATOMS: atom_id res chain seq x y z
N ARG A 1 -18.70 0.37 1.54
CA ARG A 1 -17.71 -0.74 1.46
C ARG A 1 -16.99 -0.81 2.80
N PHE A 2 -16.61 -2.01 3.26
CA PHE A 2 -15.94 -2.19 4.56
C PHE A 2 -14.57 -2.85 4.44
N LEU A 3 -14.38 -3.69 3.41
CA LEU A 3 -13.09 -4.27 3.05
C LEU A 3 -12.48 -3.46 1.89
N PHE A 4 -11.18 -3.20 1.96
CA PHE A 4 -10.43 -2.43 0.99
C PHE A 4 -9.14 -3.16 0.63
N LEU A 5 -8.81 -3.19 -0.66
CA LEU A 5 -7.53 -3.69 -1.13
C LEU A 5 -6.46 -2.60 -0.99
N GLN A 6 -5.36 -2.91 -0.32
CA GLN A 6 -4.20 -2.03 -0.25
C GLN A 6 -3.28 -2.24 -1.47
N ASP A 7 -2.86 -3.48 -1.70
CA ASP A 7 -2.14 -3.90 -2.90
C ASP A 7 -2.21 -5.43 -3.05
N ALA A 8 -1.78 -5.93 -4.21
CA ALA A 8 -1.55 -7.34 -4.48
C ALA A 8 -0.20 -7.55 -5.17
N ASP A 9 0.45 -8.67 -4.88
CA ASP A 9 1.57 -9.22 -5.64
C ASP A 9 1.11 -10.43 -6.48
N PHE A 10 2.05 -11.24 -6.95
CA PHE A 10 1.75 -12.41 -7.79
C PHE A 10 1.16 -13.58 -7.01
N SER A 11 1.35 -13.65 -5.68
CA SER A 11 0.98 -14.78 -4.83
C SER A 11 0.23 -14.41 -3.56
N ALA A 12 0.11 -13.12 -3.26
CA ALA A 12 -0.48 -12.62 -2.05
C ALA A 12 -1.22 -11.30 -2.30
N ALA A 13 -2.12 -10.97 -1.38
CA ALA A 13 -2.86 -9.72 -1.37
C ALA A 13 -3.01 -9.18 0.04
N LEU A 14 -2.98 -7.86 0.14
CA LEU A 14 -3.13 -7.17 1.41
C LEU A 14 -4.44 -6.40 1.42
N LEU A 15 -5.31 -6.77 2.36
CA LEU A 15 -6.61 -6.13 2.54
C LEU A 15 -6.72 -5.53 3.94
N THR A 16 -7.51 -4.48 4.08
CA THR A 16 -7.80 -3.84 5.37
C THR A 16 -9.26 -3.54 5.53
N THR A 17 -9.74 -3.53 6.77
CA THR A 17 -11.09 -3.06 7.09
C THR A 17 -11.19 -1.54 7.11
N GLY A 18 -12.41 -1.02 7.21
CA GLY A 18 -12.65 0.35 7.64
C GLY A 18 -12.20 0.58 9.09
N ASN A 19 -12.27 1.84 9.52
CA ASN A 19 -11.89 2.24 10.87
C ASN A 19 -12.72 1.49 11.93
N LEU A 20 -12.02 0.90 12.89
CA LEU A 20 -12.55 0.22 14.06
C LEU A 20 -12.43 1.13 15.29
N THR A 21 -13.16 0.78 16.35
CA THR A 21 -13.16 1.52 17.62
C THR A 21 -12.21 0.92 18.66
N SER A 22 -11.65 -0.26 18.40
CA SER A 22 -10.82 -1.02 19.34
C SER A 22 -9.56 -1.55 18.67
N ASN A 23 -8.49 -1.68 19.46
CA ASN A 23 -7.21 -2.29 19.06
C ASN A 23 -7.21 -3.82 19.22
N ALA A 24 -8.30 -4.42 19.70
CA ALA A 24 -8.43 -5.86 19.80
C ALA A 24 -8.76 -6.47 18.42
N LEU A 25 -8.13 -7.60 18.10
CA LEU A 25 -8.44 -8.35 16.89
C LEU A 25 -9.92 -8.80 16.92
N PRO A 26 -10.75 -8.29 16.00
CA PRO A 26 -12.14 -8.72 15.92
C PRO A 26 -12.23 -10.14 15.32
N ASN A 27 -13.38 -10.80 15.51
CA ASN A 27 -13.61 -12.13 14.96
C ASN A 27 -14.12 -12.09 13.51
N TYR A 28 -13.54 -11.23 12.67
CA TYR A 28 -13.85 -11.22 11.25
C TYR A 28 -13.21 -12.44 10.56
N GLN A 29 -13.94 -13.00 9.59
CA GLN A 29 -13.49 -14.09 8.74
C GLN A 29 -13.36 -13.57 7.31
N ILE A 30 -12.34 -14.04 6.59
CA ILE A 30 -12.13 -13.70 5.18
C ILE A 30 -12.28 -14.94 4.31
N TRP A 31 -12.91 -14.74 3.15
CA TRP A 31 -13.14 -15.77 2.13
C TRP A 31 -12.72 -15.19 0.79
N VAL A 32 -11.80 -15.85 0.10
CA VAL A 32 -11.31 -15.37 -1.21
C VAL A 32 -11.43 -16.48 -2.24
N ASN A 33 -12.05 -16.15 -3.37
CA ASN A 33 -12.29 -17.07 -4.48
C ASN A 33 -11.87 -16.42 -5.80
N PRO A 34 -11.37 -17.18 -6.79
CA PRO A 34 -11.14 -16.67 -8.13
C PRO A 34 -12.44 -16.13 -8.70
N SER A 35 -12.39 -14.92 -9.25
CA SER A 35 -13.50 -14.31 -9.94
C SER A 35 -13.71 -14.98 -11.30
N ARG A 36 -14.92 -14.85 -11.81
CA ARG A 36 -15.48 -15.52 -13.01
C ARG A 36 -14.67 -15.36 -14.31
N GLY A 37 -13.62 -14.54 -14.33
CA GLY A 37 -12.73 -14.33 -15.48
C GLY A 37 -11.56 -15.32 -15.62
N ALA A 38 -11.27 -16.17 -14.62
CA ALA A 38 -10.02 -16.96 -14.61
C ALA A 38 -10.20 -18.49 -14.72
N VAL A 39 -11.40 -19.05 -14.55
CA VAL A 39 -11.61 -20.51 -14.62
C VAL A 39 -12.95 -20.82 -15.28
N ALA A 40 -12.92 -21.50 -16.42
CA ALA A 40 -14.07 -21.87 -17.24
C ALA A 40 -15.01 -22.93 -16.62
N ASN A 41 -14.98 -23.15 -15.30
CA ASN A 41 -15.73 -24.22 -14.64
C ASN A 41 -16.50 -23.75 -13.39
N ASN A 42 -17.81 -23.52 -13.58
CA ASN A 42 -18.90 -23.81 -12.64
C ASN A 42 -18.98 -23.09 -11.28
N ILE A 43 -19.30 -21.79 -11.30
CA ILE A 43 -20.28 -21.20 -10.36
C ILE A 43 -21.19 -20.26 -11.18
N ASP A 44 -22.49 -20.56 -11.23
CA ASP A 44 -23.47 -19.74 -11.93
C ASP A 44 -23.44 -18.29 -11.41
N ALA A 45 -23.62 -17.31 -12.30
CA ALA A 45 -23.64 -15.88 -11.97
C ALA A 45 -24.58 -15.56 -10.79
N SER A 46 -25.72 -16.24 -10.77
CA SER A 46 -26.76 -16.14 -9.75
C SER A 46 -26.27 -16.61 -8.37
N ILE A 47 -25.37 -17.60 -8.33
CA ILE A 47 -24.78 -18.08 -7.08
C ILE A 47 -23.82 -17.02 -6.53
N GLN A 48 -22.94 -16.42 -7.35
CA GLN A 48 -22.04 -15.35 -6.86
C GLN A 48 -22.77 -14.11 -6.34
N GLU A 49 -23.86 -13.71 -6.99
CA GLU A 49 -24.72 -12.61 -6.52
C GLU A 49 -25.44 -13.00 -5.21
N SER A 50 -25.89 -14.26 -5.08
CA SER A 50 -26.47 -14.78 -3.83
C SER A 50 -25.45 -14.90 -2.69
N LEU A 51 -24.16 -15.16 -3.00
CA LEU A 51 -23.08 -15.25 -2.02
C LEU A 51 -22.78 -13.89 -1.39
N GLN A 52 -22.92 -12.79 -2.14
CA GLN A 52 -22.80 -11.43 -1.60
C GLN A 52 -23.93 -11.06 -0.63
N ALA A 53 -25.07 -11.77 -0.70
CA ALA A 53 -26.27 -11.47 0.06
C ALA A 53 -26.50 -12.41 1.27
N SER A 54 -25.78 -13.53 1.39
CA SER A 54 -26.04 -14.55 2.42
C SER A 54 -24.78 -15.07 3.10
N TYR A 55 -24.70 -14.87 4.42
CA TYR A 55 -23.65 -15.43 5.29
C TYR A 55 -23.59 -16.98 5.21
N CYS A 56 -24.74 -17.65 5.23
CA CYS A 56 -24.80 -19.10 5.13
C CYS A 56 -24.38 -19.60 3.74
N GLY A 57 -24.59 -18.79 2.70
CA GLY A 57 -24.12 -19.08 1.35
C GLY A 57 -22.60 -19.15 1.29
N ILE A 58 -21.92 -18.11 1.78
CA ILE A 58 -20.45 -18.04 1.71
C ILE A 58 -19.76 -19.04 2.64
N THR A 59 -20.31 -19.29 3.84
CA THR A 59 -19.72 -20.25 4.79
C THR A 59 -19.88 -21.71 4.38
N ARG A 60 -20.90 -22.03 3.57
CA ARG A 60 -21.09 -23.38 3.00
C ARG A 60 -20.48 -23.53 1.61
N ALA A 61 -20.14 -22.43 0.95
CA ALA A 61 -19.39 -22.46 -0.29
C ALA A 61 -17.97 -22.99 -0.03
N LYS A 62 -17.46 -23.84 -0.94
CA LYS A 62 -16.07 -24.29 -0.89
C LYS A 62 -15.17 -23.13 -1.30
N ALA A 63 -14.74 -22.32 -0.35
CA ALA A 63 -13.79 -21.26 -0.64
C ALA A 63 -12.39 -21.83 -0.86
N GLN A 64 -11.65 -21.27 -1.83
CA GLN A 64 -10.26 -21.67 -2.09
C GLN A 64 -9.32 -21.16 -1.00
N VAL A 65 -9.57 -19.95 -0.51
CA VAL A 65 -8.77 -19.32 0.54
C VAL A 65 -9.69 -18.94 1.69
N THR A 66 -9.26 -19.31 2.89
CA THR A 66 -9.92 -19.00 4.16
C THR A 66 -8.91 -18.40 5.13
N LEU A 67 -9.28 -18.23 6.40
CA LEU A 67 -8.36 -17.79 7.45
C LEU A 67 -7.11 -18.67 7.61
N ALA A 68 -7.11 -19.91 7.13
CA ALA A 68 -5.91 -20.75 7.14
C ALA A 68 -4.79 -20.23 6.22
N ASN A 69 -5.15 -19.44 5.20
CA ASN A 69 -4.23 -18.83 4.24
C ASN A 69 -4.17 -17.30 4.38
N ALA A 70 -4.55 -16.77 5.56
CA ALA A 70 -4.60 -15.35 5.79
C ALA A 70 -4.08 -14.98 7.18
N ASP A 71 -2.95 -14.29 7.23
CA ASP A 71 -2.40 -13.72 8.45
C ASP A 71 -3.19 -12.46 8.84
N ARG A 72 -3.58 -12.37 10.11
CA ARG A 72 -4.35 -11.24 10.65
C ARG A 72 -3.49 -10.39 11.56
N SER A 73 -3.56 -9.08 11.39
CA SER A 73 -2.91 -8.11 12.28
C SER A 73 -3.73 -6.83 12.39
N MET A 74 -3.51 -6.05 13.45
CA MET A 74 -4.07 -4.70 13.55
C MET A 74 -3.08 -3.68 12.98
N THR A 75 -3.61 -2.61 12.39
CA THR A 75 -2.83 -1.49 11.87
C THR A 75 -3.53 -0.16 12.12
N THR A 76 -2.77 0.92 12.27
CA THR A 76 -3.29 2.29 12.44
C THR A 76 -2.93 3.20 11.26
N ARG A 77 -2.42 2.62 10.17
CA ARG A 77 -2.00 3.35 8.96
C ARG A 77 -3.13 4.21 8.39
N GLY A 78 -2.78 5.36 7.85
CA GLY A 78 -3.71 6.24 7.14
C GLY A 78 -4.67 7.05 8.01
N GLY A 79 -4.37 7.23 9.30
CA GLY A 79 -5.16 8.15 10.14
C GLY A 79 -5.27 7.82 11.62
N ASN A 80 -4.34 7.02 12.17
CA ASN A 80 -4.29 6.66 13.60
C ASN A 80 -5.54 5.96 14.15
N GLN A 81 -6.43 5.49 13.27
CA GLN A 81 -7.60 4.69 13.64
C GLN A 81 -7.26 3.22 13.43
N PRO A 82 -7.55 2.34 14.41
CA PRO A 82 -7.26 0.93 14.25
C PRO A 82 -8.10 0.32 13.14
N LYS A 83 -7.47 -0.53 12.35
CA LYS A 83 -8.05 -1.30 11.25
C LYS A 83 -7.51 -2.71 11.37
N GLU A 84 -8.32 -3.70 11.03
CA GLU A 84 -7.80 -5.05 10.84
C GLU A 84 -7.22 -5.18 9.44
N GLN A 85 -6.11 -5.90 9.35
CA GLN A 85 -5.37 -6.18 8.14
C GLN A 85 -5.32 -7.69 7.93
N PHE A 86 -5.56 -8.11 6.69
CA PHE A 86 -5.46 -9.48 6.22
C PHE A 86 -4.36 -9.56 5.17
N TYR A 87 -3.31 -10.33 5.46
CA TYR A 87 -2.32 -10.73 4.46
C TYR A 87 -2.68 -12.12 3.95
N VAL A 88 -3.33 -12.16 2.80
CA VAL A 88 -3.79 -13.38 2.15
C VAL A 88 -2.66 -13.92 1.29
N HIS A 89 -2.26 -15.17 1.47
CA HIS A 89 -1.20 -15.84 0.71
C HIS A 89 -1.74 -17.05 -0.09
N ASP A 90 -0.85 -17.71 -0.83
CA ASP A 90 -1.14 -18.87 -1.70
C ASP A 90 -2.11 -18.58 -2.86
N LEU A 91 -2.13 -17.34 -3.35
CA LEU A 91 -2.87 -16.95 -4.55
C LEU A 91 -2.10 -17.31 -5.82
N GLN A 92 -2.84 -17.44 -6.93
CA GLN A 92 -2.27 -17.69 -8.25
C GLN A 92 -1.98 -16.36 -8.96
N PRO A 93 -0.88 -16.27 -9.74
CA PRO A 93 -0.58 -15.09 -10.56
C PRO A 93 -1.66 -14.82 -11.62
N SER A 94 -1.70 -13.59 -12.13
CA SER A 94 -2.59 -13.15 -13.22
C SER A 94 -4.09 -13.42 -13.01
N THR A 95 -4.53 -13.62 -11.78
CA THR A 95 -5.87 -14.13 -11.46
C THR A 95 -6.71 -13.05 -10.81
N PHE A 96 -7.96 -12.91 -11.25
CA PHE A 96 -8.94 -12.06 -10.58
C PHE A 96 -9.52 -12.79 -9.38
N TYR A 97 -9.74 -12.09 -8.28
CA TYR A 97 -10.27 -12.63 -7.03
C TYR A 97 -11.39 -11.76 -6.49
N ASP A 98 -12.37 -12.44 -5.89
CA ASP A 98 -13.48 -11.86 -5.13
C ASP A 98 -13.24 -12.15 -3.64
N ALA A 99 -12.99 -11.10 -2.86
CA ALA A 99 -12.82 -11.18 -1.41
C ALA A 99 -14.10 -10.78 -0.66
N TYR A 100 -14.48 -11.61 0.30
CA TYR A 100 -15.62 -11.41 1.17
C TYR A 100 -15.13 -11.41 2.61
N ILE A 101 -15.63 -10.46 3.39
CA ILE A 101 -15.45 -10.43 4.85
C ILE A 101 -16.78 -10.74 5.50
N THR A 102 -16.75 -11.56 6.55
CA THR A 102 -17.93 -11.91 7.33
C THR A 102 -17.67 -11.80 8.82
N LEU A 103 -18.74 -11.58 9.58
CA LEU A 103 -18.74 -11.61 11.04
C LEU A 103 -19.80 -12.59 11.49
N ARG A 104 -19.37 -13.65 12.17
CA ARG A 104 -20.29 -14.64 12.73
C ARG A 104 -21.06 -14.03 13.91
N ASN A 105 -22.36 -14.28 13.99
CA ASN A 105 -23.12 -14.00 15.20
C ASN A 105 -22.88 -15.12 16.22
N ASN A 106 -22.53 -14.77 17.47
CA ASN A 106 -22.29 -15.74 18.53
C ASN A 106 -23.60 -16.32 19.10
N LEU A 107 -24.74 -15.64 18.90
CA LEU A 107 -26.01 -16.00 19.54
C LEU A 107 -27.01 -16.72 18.62
N THR A 108 -26.83 -16.63 17.29
CA THR A 108 -27.74 -17.26 16.31
C THR A 108 -26.98 -17.84 15.13
N GLU A 109 -27.59 -18.82 14.44
CA GLU A 109 -27.09 -19.29 13.15
C GLU A 109 -27.22 -18.17 12.11
N GLY A 110 -26.10 -17.51 11.83
CA GLY A 110 -26.05 -16.41 10.88
C GLY A 110 -24.86 -15.50 11.12
N GLY A 111 -24.80 -14.43 10.34
CA GLY A 111 -23.73 -13.46 10.42
C GLY A 111 -23.93 -12.30 9.47
N THR A 112 -23.06 -11.31 9.59
CA THR A 112 -23.01 -10.16 8.70
C THR A 112 -22.02 -10.44 7.57
N ILE A 113 -22.39 -10.04 6.37
CA ILE A 113 -21.52 -10.03 5.20
C ILE A 113 -21.46 -8.60 4.65
N TRP A 114 -20.30 -8.22 4.14
CA TRP A 114 -20.10 -6.93 3.48
C TRP A 114 -19.95 -7.10 1.97
N PRO A 115 -20.17 -6.03 1.19
CA PRO A 115 -20.00 -6.07 -0.26
C PRO A 115 -18.61 -6.58 -0.66
N VAL A 116 -18.59 -7.35 -1.75
CA VAL A 116 -17.37 -7.96 -2.30
C VAL A 116 -16.31 -6.91 -2.63
N GLN A 117 -15.06 -7.23 -2.33
CA GLN A 117 -13.90 -6.48 -2.80
C GLN A 117 -13.19 -7.29 -3.87
N GLN A 118 -13.19 -6.77 -5.10
CA GLN A 118 -12.53 -7.43 -6.23
C GLN A 118 -11.10 -6.93 -6.36
N PHE A 119 -10.18 -7.82 -6.72
CA PHE A 119 -8.79 -7.47 -7.01
C PHE A 119 -8.18 -8.46 -8.01
N ARG A 120 -6.98 -8.14 -8.51
CA ARG A 120 -6.21 -8.99 -9.41
C ARG A 120 -4.80 -9.14 -8.86
N THR A 121 -4.28 -10.36 -8.86
CA THR A 121 -2.86 -10.61 -8.59
C THR A 121 -2.00 -10.16 -9.78
N ARG A 122 -0.72 -9.93 -9.51
CA ARG A 122 0.27 -9.48 -10.49
C ARG A 122 0.57 -10.56 -11.51
N ASP A 123 1.01 -10.14 -12.68
CA ASP A 123 1.40 -11.03 -13.77
C ASP A 123 2.83 -11.55 -13.54
N ASP A 124 3.72 -10.65 -13.16
CA ASP A 124 5.14 -10.92 -12.98
C ASP A 124 5.51 -11.10 -11.50
N THR A 125 6.56 -11.87 -11.22
CA THR A 125 7.07 -12.08 -9.85
C THR A 125 8.05 -11.00 -9.39
N THR A 126 8.14 -9.88 -10.13
CA THR A 126 9.09 -8.79 -9.89
C THR A 126 8.65 -7.85 -8.77
N CYS A 127 7.36 -7.82 -8.44
CA CYS A 127 6.82 -7.02 -7.36
C CYS A 127 6.40 -7.92 -6.19
N GLN A 128 6.77 -7.57 -4.95
CA GLN A 128 6.33 -8.26 -3.73
C GLN A 128 5.76 -7.27 -2.73
N ILE A 129 4.69 -7.65 -2.01
CA ILE A 129 4.11 -6.80 -0.97
C ILE A 129 5.03 -6.76 0.26
N ILE A 130 5.27 -5.54 0.76
CA ILE A 130 5.84 -5.32 2.09
C ILE A 130 4.85 -4.53 2.96
N TYR A 131 4.82 -4.82 4.25
CA TYR A 131 3.94 -4.18 5.21
C TYR A 131 4.50 -4.29 6.64
N ASN A 132 3.90 -3.57 7.60
CA ASN A 132 4.29 -3.56 9.02
C ASN A 132 5.77 -3.22 9.26
N LEU A 133 6.27 -2.24 8.51
CA LEU A 133 7.62 -1.71 8.70
C LEU A 133 7.72 -0.91 10.02
N ALA A 134 8.89 -0.93 10.65
CA ALA A 134 9.10 -0.28 11.94
C ALA A 134 9.31 1.23 11.80
N PHE A 135 10.12 1.67 10.83
CA PHE A 135 10.37 3.08 10.57
C PHE A 135 9.34 3.65 9.59
N CYS A 136 9.26 3.16 8.36
CA CYS A 136 8.28 3.57 7.35
C CYS A 136 6.91 2.91 7.57
N ASN A 137 6.37 3.08 8.78
CA ASN A 137 5.16 2.43 9.29
C ASN A 137 3.88 2.69 8.47
N GLU A 138 3.87 3.70 7.61
CA GLU A 138 2.75 4.09 6.75
C GLU A 138 2.77 3.43 5.35
N ILE A 139 3.73 2.52 5.09
CA ILE A 139 3.86 1.80 3.81
C ILE A 139 3.27 0.39 3.90
N ALA A 140 2.48 0.04 2.89
CA ALA A 140 1.82 -1.25 2.73
C ALA A 140 1.47 -1.52 1.25
N TYR A 141 2.48 -1.68 0.41
CA TYR A 141 2.31 -1.89 -1.03
C TYR A 141 3.41 -2.75 -1.64
N SER A 142 3.24 -3.10 -2.91
CA SER A 142 4.19 -3.93 -3.65
C SER A 142 5.43 -3.14 -4.09
N VAL A 143 6.61 -3.70 -3.87
CA VAL A 143 7.93 -3.11 -4.16
C VAL A 143 8.74 -4.02 -5.08
N PRO A 144 9.70 -3.49 -5.86
CA PRO A 144 10.49 -4.31 -6.77
C PRO A 144 11.42 -5.22 -5.97
N SER A 145 11.51 -6.48 -6.37
CA SER A 145 12.31 -7.49 -5.70
C SER A 145 12.56 -8.69 -6.61
N ASN A 146 13.33 -9.63 -6.09
CA ASN A 146 13.47 -10.95 -6.68
C ASN A 146 12.93 -12.00 -5.70
N SER A 147 11.79 -12.60 -6.05
CA SER A 147 11.08 -13.54 -5.19
C SER A 147 11.81 -14.85 -4.91
N THR A 148 12.85 -15.17 -5.70
CA THR A 148 13.70 -16.33 -5.46
C THR A 148 14.79 -16.06 -4.43
N LEU A 149 15.14 -14.80 -4.19
CA LEU A 149 16.23 -14.38 -3.31
C LEU A 149 15.74 -13.81 -1.97
N TYR A 150 14.57 -13.15 -1.97
CA TYR A 150 14.05 -12.44 -0.80
C TYR A 150 12.65 -12.92 -0.40
N ASN A 151 12.49 -13.15 0.90
CA ASN A 151 11.19 -13.28 1.56
C ASN A 151 10.62 -11.87 1.82
N PRO A 152 9.30 -11.64 1.65
CA PRO A 152 8.63 -10.39 2.00
C PRO A 152 9.06 -9.72 3.33
N VAL A 153 9.26 -10.49 4.41
CA VAL A 153 9.67 -9.94 5.71
C VAL A 153 11.10 -9.40 5.69
N ALA A 154 12.02 -10.14 5.09
CA ALA A 154 13.41 -9.72 4.93
C ALA A 154 13.53 -8.53 3.97
N LEU A 155 12.73 -8.52 2.90
CA LEU A 155 12.64 -7.43 1.95
C LEU A 155 12.15 -6.13 2.60
N GLY A 156 11.09 -6.22 3.41
CA GLY A 156 10.59 -5.08 4.18
C GLY A 156 11.66 -4.51 5.10
N THR A 157 12.37 -5.37 5.83
CA THR A 157 13.47 -4.98 6.73
C THR A 157 14.62 -4.30 5.99
N TYR A 158 14.97 -4.79 4.79
CA TYR A 158 16.01 -4.18 3.94
C TYR A 158 15.67 -2.74 3.56
N TYR A 159 14.45 -2.51 3.04
CA TYR A 159 13.99 -1.18 2.67
C TYR A 159 13.87 -0.24 3.88
N ASP A 160 13.36 -0.76 4.99
CA ASP A 160 13.10 0.02 6.20
C ASP A 160 14.41 0.49 6.86
N ASN A 161 15.39 -0.41 7.02
CA ASN A 161 16.71 -0.07 7.57
C ASN A 161 17.44 0.97 6.73
N ARG A 162 17.27 0.89 5.40
CA ARG A 162 17.88 1.84 4.47
C ARG A 162 17.27 3.23 4.58
N ALA A 163 15.94 3.32 4.65
CA ALA A 163 15.26 4.57 4.89
C ALA A 163 15.65 5.15 6.27
N LEU A 164 15.74 4.31 7.30
CA LEU A 164 16.18 4.72 8.64
C LEU A 164 17.61 5.28 8.63
N ALA A 165 18.55 4.63 7.92
CA ALA A 165 19.93 5.11 7.83
C ALA A 165 20.04 6.50 7.19
N TYR A 166 19.27 6.77 6.13
CA TYR A 166 19.20 8.10 5.53
C TYR A 166 18.57 9.12 6.48
N PHE A 167 17.54 8.71 7.23
CA PHE A 167 16.87 9.57 8.19
C PHE A 167 17.77 9.94 9.38
N GLN A 168 18.64 9.04 9.84
CA GLN A 168 19.56 9.30 10.95
C GLN A 168 20.49 10.48 10.64
N ASN A 169 21.05 10.55 9.43
CA ASN A 169 21.91 11.67 9.02
C ASN A 169 21.15 13.00 9.08
N PHE A 170 19.90 13.02 8.60
CA PHE A 170 19.05 14.19 8.68
C PHE A 170 18.70 14.56 10.13
N SER A 171 18.35 13.57 10.96
CA SER A 171 18.02 13.76 12.38
C SER A 171 19.20 14.36 13.15
N ASN A 172 20.42 13.90 12.89
CA ASN A 172 21.64 14.44 13.50
C ASN A 172 21.86 15.91 13.12
N THR A 173 21.63 16.28 11.85
CA THR A 173 21.67 17.69 11.43
C THR A 173 20.59 18.52 12.14
N MET A 174 19.37 17.99 12.26
CA MET A 174 18.27 18.69 12.94
C MET A 174 18.53 18.89 14.44
N GLN A 175 19.25 17.98 15.11
CA GLN A 175 19.58 18.08 16.54
C GLN A 175 20.55 19.22 16.86
N GLN A 176 21.33 19.70 15.88
CA GLN A 176 22.22 20.85 16.07
C GLN A 176 21.45 22.17 16.24
N TYR A 177 20.13 22.15 16.00
CA TYR A 177 19.26 23.31 16.10
C TYR A 177 18.32 23.21 17.29
N ALA A 178 18.14 24.32 17.98
CA ALA A 178 17.30 24.39 19.16
C ALA A 178 15.82 24.39 18.73
N CYS A 179 15.23 23.20 18.68
CA CYS A 179 13.81 22.99 18.36
C CYS A 179 12.86 23.45 19.49
N ASN A 180 13.37 23.58 20.72
CA ASN A 180 12.63 24.01 21.89
C ASN A 180 13.14 25.37 22.37
N VAL A 181 12.82 26.40 21.59
CA VAL A 181 13.18 27.80 21.87
C VAL A 181 11.94 28.65 22.08
N SER A 182 12.13 29.83 22.70
CA SER A 182 11.09 30.86 22.81
C SER A 182 10.55 31.25 21.43
N ASP A 183 9.32 31.76 21.39
CA ASP A 183 8.61 32.08 20.15
C ASP A 183 9.43 32.99 19.20
N ASP A 184 10.21 33.92 19.76
CA ASP A 184 11.05 34.86 18.99
C ASP A 184 12.27 34.21 18.30
N ALA A 185 12.65 32.99 18.70
CA ALA A 185 13.81 32.28 18.17
C ALA A 185 13.42 31.07 17.30
N LYS A 186 12.12 30.81 17.11
CA LYS A 186 11.63 29.73 16.25
C LYS A 186 11.85 30.08 14.78
N TYR A 187 12.19 29.07 13.97
CA TYR A 187 12.32 29.24 12.52
C TYR A 187 10.96 29.41 11.81
N SER A 188 9.87 29.00 12.46
CA SER A 188 8.51 29.09 11.95
C SER A 188 7.52 29.24 13.11
N LEU A 189 6.48 30.03 12.90
CA LEU A 189 5.35 30.18 13.83
C LEU A 189 4.27 29.11 13.62
N VAL A 190 4.29 28.41 12.49
CA VAL A 190 3.24 27.46 12.07
C VAL A 190 3.73 26.01 12.08
N SER A 191 5.02 25.79 11.84
CA SER A 191 5.60 24.46 11.73
C SER A 191 6.61 24.22 12.84
N THR A 192 6.56 23.01 13.40
CA THR A 192 7.49 22.54 14.42
C THR A 192 8.57 21.66 13.81
N CYS A 193 9.65 21.42 14.57
CA CYS A 193 10.66 20.45 14.16
C CYS A 193 10.09 19.04 13.96
N ASP A 194 9.06 18.65 14.71
CA ASP A 194 8.45 17.34 14.57
C ASP A 194 7.60 17.25 13.31
N ASP A 195 6.93 18.33 12.91
CA ASP A 195 6.27 18.42 11.60
C ASP A 195 7.29 18.29 10.46
N CYS A 196 8.44 18.96 10.59
CA CYS A 196 9.52 18.86 9.60
C CYS A 196 10.07 17.43 9.51
N LYS A 197 10.32 16.79 10.66
CA LYS A 197 10.77 15.39 10.71
C LYS A 197 9.75 14.44 10.10
N ALA A 198 8.46 14.62 10.39
CA ALA A 198 7.38 13.82 9.82
C ALA A 198 7.30 14.02 8.29
N ALA A 199 7.31 15.26 7.81
CA ALA A 199 7.31 15.56 6.38
C ALA A 199 8.53 14.98 5.65
N TYR A 200 9.72 15.08 6.26
CA TYR A 200 10.94 14.51 5.70
C TYR A 200 10.92 12.98 5.67
N LYS A 201 10.42 12.35 6.75
CA LYS A 201 10.20 10.91 6.83
C LYS A 201 9.28 10.43 5.72
N ASP A 202 8.14 11.10 5.51
CA ASP A 202 7.16 10.70 4.50
C ASP A 202 7.74 10.77 3.08
N TRP A 203 8.43 11.86 2.77
CA TRP A 203 9.14 12.03 1.50
C TRP A 203 10.23 10.96 1.32
N LEU A 204 11.05 10.74 2.34
CA LEU A 204 12.16 9.79 2.28
C LEU A 204 11.67 8.35 2.07
N CYS A 205 10.63 7.94 2.80
CA CYS A 205 10.00 6.64 2.65
C CYS A 205 9.45 6.45 1.22
N ALA A 206 8.76 7.45 0.66
CA ALA A 206 8.22 7.37 -0.70
C ALA A 206 9.30 7.28 -1.80
N VAL A 207 10.44 7.93 -1.62
CA VAL A 207 11.54 7.96 -2.61
C VAL A 207 12.43 6.72 -2.49
N THR A 208 12.66 6.23 -1.26
CA THR A 208 13.53 5.08 -0.98
C THR A 208 12.83 3.76 -1.30
N ILE A 209 11.50 3.70 -1.13
CA ILE A 209 10.69 2.51 -1.31
C ILE A 209 9.79 2.71 -2.54
N PRO A 210 10.26 2.35 -3.74
CA PRO A 210 9.49 2.54 -4.96
C PRO A 210 8.30 1.58 -5.00
N ARG A 211 7.12 2.09 -5.33
CA ARG A 211 5.94 1.25 -5.58
C ARG A 211 5.99 0.66 -6.98
N CYS A 212 5.82 -0.65 -7.05
CA CYS A 212 6.00 -1.48 -8.23
C CYS A 212 4.65 -1.84 -8.88
N ALA A 213 4.65 -1.95 -10.20
CA ALA A 213 3.53 -2.40 -11.01
C ALA A 213 4.04 -3.24 -12.20
N ASP A 214 3.15 -4.08 -12.73
CA ASP A 214 3.45 -4.94 -13.89
C ASP A 214 3.78 -4.11 -15.12
N THR A 215 4.67 -4.65 -15.95
CA THR A 215 5.06 -4.05 -17.23
C THR A 215 3.89 -3.94 -18.21
N THR A 216 2.91 -4.84 -18.09
CA THR A 216 1.68 -4.93 -18.89
C THR A 216 0.68 -3.81 -18.56
N ASN A 217 0.81 -3.15 -17.41
CA ASN A 217 -0.17 -2.15 -16.96
C ASN A 217 -0.14 -0.90 -17.88
N PRO A 218 -1.25 -0.53 -18.54
CA PRO A 218 -1.28 0.55 -19.51
C PRO A 218 -1.39 1.95 -18.89
N ALA A 219 -1.40 2.08 -17.57
CA ALA A 219 -1.58 3.37 -16.91
C ALA A 219 -0.47 4.38 -17.25
N SER A 220 -0.87 5.59 -17.66
CA SER A 220 0.03 6.63 -18.18
C SER A 220 0.96 7.25 -17.14
N PHE A 221 0.63 7.16 -15.85
CA PHE A 221 1.47 7.67 -14.75
C PHE A 221 2.59 6.70 -14.34
N LEU A 222 2.61 5.49 -14.90
CA LEU A 222 3.64 4.50 -14.62
C LEU A 222 4.87 4.74 -15.49
N THR A 223 6.04 4.70 -14.86
CA THR A 223 7.33 4.83 -15.55
C THR A 223 7.98 3.46 -15.69
N LEU A 224 8.27 3.03 -16.91
CA LEU A 224 9.01 1.79 -17.13
C LEU A 224 10.46 1.94 -16.62
N ARG A 225 10.90 0.98 -15.80
CA ARG A 225 12.25 0.91 -15.24
C ARG A 225 12.92 -0.38 -15.71
N ASN A 226 13.91 -0.23 -16.57
CA ASN A 226 14.92 -1.27 -16.82
C ASN A 226 16.06 -1.21 -15.79
N GLN A 227 16.23 -0.04 -15.16
CA GLN A 227 17.13 0.24 -14.06
C GLN A 227 16.34 0.99 -12.99
N SER A 228 16.52 0.59 -11.74
CA SER A 228 15.87 1.21 -10.60
C SER A 228 16.37 2.64 -10.42
N ARG A 229 15.53 3.51 -9.83
CA ARG A 229 15.95 4.90 -9.52
C ARG A 229 17.21 4.95 -8.63
N SER A 230 17.38 3.95 -7.77
CA SER A 230 18.59 3.78 -6.98
C SER A 230 19.37 2.56 -7.51
N PRO A 231 20.62 2.75 -8.01
CA PRO A 231 21.45 1.66 -8.52
C PRO A 231 21.72 0.55 -7.50
N LEU A 232 21.58 0.86 -6.21
CA LEU A 232 21.75 -0.09 -5.12
C LEU A 232 20.61 -1.11 -5.06
N LEU A 233 19.41 -0.76 -5.53
CA LEU A 233 18.33 -1.73 -5.69
C LEU A 233 18.65 -2.74 -6.78
N ASP A 234 19.21 -2.29 -7.91
CA ASP A 234 19.61 -3.19 -8.99
C ASP A 234 20.75 -4.12 -8.57
N ARG A 235 21.71 -3.60 -7.79
CA ARG A 235 22.85 -4.36 -7.27
C ARG A 235 22.46 -5.38 -6.19
N ASP A 236 21.56 -5.01 -5.28
CA ASP A 236 21.28 -5.84 -4.09
C ASP A 236 20.09 -6.77 -4.34
N LEU A 237 19.01 -6.25 -4.94
CA LEU A 237 17.77 -6.99 -5.14
C LEU A 237 17.68 -7.66 -6.51
N HIS A 238 18.47 -7.21 -7.49
CA HIS A 238 18.41 -7.64 -8.89
C HIS A 238 16.96 -7.76 -9.40
N PRO A 239 16.15 -6.69 -9.28
CA PRO A 239 14.77 -6.72 -9.75
C PRO A 239 14.77 -6.89 -11.28
N GLY A 240 13.80 -7.64 -11.79
CA GLY A 240 13.52 -7.66 -13.23
C GLY A 240 13.00 -6.31 -13.72
N VAL A 241 12.61 -6.23 -15.00
CA VAL A 241 11.96 -5.02 -15.53
C VAL A 241 10.61 -4.82 -14.83
N TYR A 242 10.36 -3.60 -14.36
CA TYR A 242 9.09 -3.26 -13.70
C TYR A 242 8.63 -1.86 -14.08
N LYS A 243 7.36 -1.56 -13.81
CA LYS A 243 6.83 -0.20 -13.88
C LYS A 243 6.78 0.41 -12.48
N GLU A 244 7.21 1.64 -12.36
CA GLU A 244 7.25 2.37 -11.09
C GLU A 244 6.13 3.42 -11.03
N VAL A 245 5.45 3.50 -9.88
CA VAL A 245 4.63 4.65 -9.51
C VAL A 245 5.54 5.71 -8.88
N LEU A 246 5.70 6.86 -9.54
CA LEU A 246 6.59 7.93 -9.05
C LEU A 246 6.12 8.51 -7.70
N PRO A 247 7.04 8.90 -6.79
CA PRO A 247 6.70 9.60 -5.55
C PRO A 247 5.85 10.84 -5.80
N CYS A 248 4.90 11.15 -4.92
CA CYS A 248 4.05 12.31 -5.09
C CYS A 248 4.86 13.62 -4.93
N GLY A 249 4.65 14.56 -5.84
CA GLY A 249 5.37 15.83 -5.89
C GLY A 249 4.93 16.86 -4.85
N ASP A 250 3.88 16.59 -4.09
CA ASP A 250 3.50 17.34 -2.89
C ASP A 250 4.42 17.02 -1.70
N LEU A 251 4.91 15.78 -1.57
CA LEU A 251 5.81 15.36 -0.50
C LEU A 251 7.07 16.25 -0.37
N PRO A 252 7.89 16.42 -1.43
CA PRO A 252 9.09 17.24 -1.29
C PRO A 252 8.74 18.74 -1.14
N ARG A 253 7.59 19.19 -1.65
CA ARG A 253 7.11 20.56 -1.40
C ARG A 253 6.68 20.76 0.05
N ASN A 254 6.13 19.73 0.69
CA ASN A 254 5.79 19.74 2.10
C ASN A 254 7.06 19.86 2.96
N VAL A 255 8.10 19.09 2.63
CA VAL A 255 9.42 19.25 3.27
C VAL A 255 9.93 20.69 3.16
N ALA A 256 9.93 21.25 1.96
CA ALA A 256 10.41 22.62 1.73
C ALA A 256 9.60 23.70 2.47
N ARG A 257 8.33 23.45 2.78
CA ARG A 257 7.45 24.38 3.51
C ARG A 257 7.58 24.26 5.02
N THR A 258 7.73 23.03 5.52
CA THR A 258 7.67 22.73 6.95
C THR A 258 9.05 22.77 7.60
N CYS A 259 10.10 22.51 6.82
CA CYS A 259 11.46 22.50 7.31
C CYS A 259 12.16 23.87 7.20
N PRO A 260 13.13 24.15 8.10
CA PRO A 260 13.87 25.41 8.07
C PRO A 260 14.74 25.55 6.81
N ALA A 261 14.86 26.76 6.26
CA ALA A 261 15.64 27.01 5.03
C ALA A 261 17.12 26.57 5.11
N PHE A 262 17.70 26.51 6.31
CA PHE A 262 19.10 26.12 6.53
C PHE A 262 19.37 24.63 6.29
N ILE A 263 18.35 23.76 6.24
CA ILE A 263 18.57 22.35 5.84
C ILE A 263 18.92 22.23 4.34
N GLN A 264 18.83 23.33 3.59
CA GLN A 264 19.16 23.41 2.16
C GLN A 264 18.48 22.30 1.34
N PHE A 265 17.21 22.02 1.66
CA PHE A 265 16.43 21.07 0.89
C PHE A 265 16.00 21.71 -0.43
N TRP A 266 16.62 21.26 -1.53
CA TRP A 266 16.38 21.81 -2.86
C TRP A 266 15.48 20.92 -3.69
N LEU A 267 14.43 21.54 -4.24
CA LEU A 267 13.57 20.94 -5.26
C LEU A 267 14.18 21.16 -6.65
N PRO A 268 14.03 20.21 -7.60
CA PRO A 268 14.35 20.47 -8.99
C PRO A 268 13.57 21.70 -9.49
N SER A 269 14.28 22.76 -9.89
CA SER A 269 13.68 24.00 -10.39
C SER A 269 13.13 23.86 -11.81
N ASN A 270 13.69 22.92 -12.58
CA ASN A 270 13.22 22.60 -13.92
C ASN A 270 11.98 21.70 -13.86
N LYS A 271 10.86 22.18 -14.41
CA LYS A 271 9.57 21.47 -14.45
C LYS A 271 9.68 20.08 -15.09
N THR A 272 10.43 19.95 -16.18
CA THR A 272 10.61 18.68 -16.89
C THR A 272 11.32 17.64 -16.02
N VAL A 273 12.36 18.06 -15.28
CA VAL A 273 13.08 17.20 -14.34
C VAL A 273 12.18 16.82 -13.17
N PHE A 274 11.38 17.78 -12.68
CA PHE A 274 10.43 17.55 -11.60
C PHE A 274 9.39 16.50 -12.01
N ASP A 275 8.75 16.66 -13.17
CA ASP A 275 7.70 15.76 -13.66
C ASP A 275 8.24 14.36 -14.05
N ALA A 276 9.53 14.26 -14.39
CA ALA A 276 10.20 12.97 -14.60
C ALA A 276 10.53 12.22 -13.29
N THR A 277 10.57 12.94 -12.16
CA THR A 277 10.96 12.39 -10.85
C THR A 277 9.77 12.15 -9.95
N TYR A 278 8.76 13.02 -10.03
CA TYR A 278 7.60 13.05 -9.14
C TYR A 278 6.29 13.02 -9.91
N GLY A 279 5.36 12.19 -9.42
CA GLY A 279 3.99 12.13 -9.91
C GLY A 279 3.08 13.18 -9.27
N GLN A 280 1.87 13.34 -9.80
CA GLN A 280 0.82 14.18 -9.21
C GLN A 280 -0.29 13.29 -8.66
N ARG A 281 -0.95 13.71 -7.59
CA ARG A 281 -2.15 13.03 -7.08
C ARG A 281 -3.30 13.19 -8.07
N SER A 282 -4.11 12.15 -8.21
CA SER A 282 -5.33 12.16 -9.01
C SER A 282 -6.52 12.41 -8.09
N ASN A 283 -7.50 13.17 -8.57
CA ASN A 283 -8.74 13.44 -7.86
C ASN A 283 -9.75 12.28 -7.97
N ASN A 284 -9.49 11.30 -8.84
CA ASN A 284 -10.46 10.26 -9.23
C ASN A 284 -10.26 8.93 -8.49
N ALA A 285 -9.76 8.95 -7.26
CA ALA A 285 -9.45 7.75 -6.45
C ALA A 285 -8.45 6.74 -7.07
N THR A 286 -7.88 7.05 -8.24
CA THR A 286 -6.77 6.29 -8.83
C THR A 286 -5.45 6.70 -8.20
N ILE A 287 -4.61 5.73 -7.84
CA ILE A 287 -3.28 5.99 -7.31
C ILE A 287 -2.37 6.37 -8.49
N SER A 288 -2.10 7.66 -8.64
CA SER A 288 -1.22 8.17 -9.70
C SER A 288 0.18 8.53 -9.22
N CYS A 289 0.43 8.47 -7.91
CA CYS A 289 1.75 8.71 -7.32
C CYS A 289 1.91 7.96 -5.98
N ASN A 290 3.15 7.73 -5.57
CA ASN A 290 3.52 7.00 -4.36
C ASN A 290 3.60 7.96 -3.16
N ALA A 291 2.84 7.70 -2.12
CA ALA A 291 2.92 8.40 -0.84
C ALA A 291 2.55 7.47 0.33
N PRO A 292 3.17 7.66 1.51
CA PRO A 292 2.81 6.90 2.71
C PRO A 292 1.41 7.30 3.19
N GLY A 293 0.73 6.39 3.90
CA GLY A 293 -0.51 6.69 4.61
C GLY A 293 -1.70 6.98 3.70
N VAL A 294 -1.55 6.77 2.38
CA VAL A 294 -2.68 6.83 1.46
C VAL A 294 -3.45 5.53 1.65
N ASP A 295 -4.52 5.58 2.45
CA ASP A 295 -5.53 4.54 2.46
C ASP A 295 -6.10 4.40 1.04
N PHE A 296 -5.86 3.25 0.43
CA PHE A 296 -6.28 3.00 -0.94
C PHE A 296 -7.78 2.69 -0.99
N TRP A 297 -8.60 3.74 -0.95
CA TRP A 297 -10.02 3.65 -1.29
C TRP A 297 -10.14 3.55 -2.81
N VAL A 298 -9.80 2.40 -3.39
CA VAL A 298 -10.08 2.14 -4.80
C VAL A 298 -11.60 2.18 -4.97
N ALA A 299 -12.13 3.34 -5.40
CA ALA A 299 -13.42 3.38 -6.07
C ALA A 299 -13.31 2.36 -7.19
N GLY A 300 -14.23 1.40 -7.19
CA GLY A 300 -14.13 0.20 -8.01
C GLY A 300 -13.81 0.53 -9.45
N ALA A 301 -13.11 -0.42 -10.08
CA ALA A 301 -13.00 -0.59 -11.51
C ALA A 301 -14.03 0.27 -12.26
N SER A 302 -13.52 1.21 -13.07
CA SER A 302 -14.28 1.80 -14.14
C SER A 302 -15.05 0.67 -14.84
N MET A 303 -16.36 0.70 -14.64
CA MET A 303 -17.32 -0.16 -15.33
C MET A 303 -17.11 0.11 -16.82
N GLN A 304 -16.32 -0.73 -17.48
CA GLN A 304 -16.30 -0.77 -18.93
C GLN A 304 -17.70 -1.23 -19.33
N ARG A 305 -18.50 -0.27 -19.83
CA ARG A 305 -19.65 -0.61 -20.66
C ARG A 305 -19.08 -1.34 -21.86
N VAL A 306 -19.24 -2.67 -21.86
CA VAL A 306 -19.27 -3.42 -23.10
C VAL A 306 -20.61 -3.04 -23.74
N ASN A 307 -20.56 -2.50 -24.96
CA ASN A 307 -21.75 -2.18 -25.75
C ASN A 307 -22.58 -3.45 -26.00
#